data_AF-A0A1Y3BN22-F1
#
_entry.id   AF-A0A1Y3BN22-F1
#
_cell.length_a   1.000
_cell.length_b   1.000
_cell.length_c   1.000
_cell.angle_alpha   90.00
_cell.angle_beta   90.00
_cell.angle_gamma   90.00
#
_symmetry.space_group_name_H-M   'P 1'
#
loop_
_entity.id
_entity.type
_entity.pdbx_description
1 polymer ?
#
loop_
_entity_poly.entity_id
_entity_poly.type
_entity_poly.pdbx_seq_one_letter_code
_entity_poly.pdbx_strand_id
1 'polypeptide(L)'
;MDFFQLVSLNIQNPHFLIMQGKIVKVVSMKPTEILSMIEEAVGVSVYENKKKHNLIRIEKCDNSLNEINYLIDESIRPKLERICEEQKALHNYYTIKAEYDQKFKISIAYRYLNDKNIVKMADTNIRSLDDYIKEKEEEKVRLILHSETLSKQIEQLQKRLDDSMGGDLYQLEAGVNRKQDHLQQIHTKQKLKNDQLKEEENELEMNRKKLDKETKTMNNKQKEFDSLKTKLEQLKNDHEMNERLFAKAQDDLEAINFGKSKAIDGEQAATLTHQLMMAKETMKEIESKMHKSKLDIEHTTRELSTKSNKHQIQSDKDVYDKIRHDIELRNMEMEQLQKELDEIDFSDERYEEIRQDIVRLKKDSLLLEDKINQSRRKVPRSQFKCPNATNIEPESIYGVVCNLFTINHPEQHALAIEKVCGGRLFNVIVSNDEVGTELIKKNLNERRTFLPLNRIMGKDTDIKALRLAEQLVGKGNVHYAINLVSFDNELKNAMKY
;
A
#
# COMPACT_ATOMS: atom_id res chain seq x y z
N MET A 1 28.97 28.34 114.82
CA MET A 1 28.69 29.33 115.90
C MET A 1 27.76 28.77 116.99
N ASP A 2 27.15 27.61 116.78
CA ASP A 2 25.74 27.43 117.12
C ASP A 2 25.54 26.92 118.56
N PHE A 3 26.57 26.28 119.13
CA PHE A 3 26.59 25.79 120.51
C PHE A 3 26.26 26.88 121.54
N PHE A 4 26.77 28.10 121.37
CA PHE A 4 26.54 29.19 122.33
C PHE A 4 25.18 29.86 122.16
N GLN A 5 24.65 29.91 120.93
CA GLN A 5 23.28 30.40 120.67
C GLN A 5 22.23 29.45 121.28
N LEU A 6 22.47 28.12 121.24
CA LEU A 6 21.59 27.12 121.87
C LEU A 6 21.48 27.26 123.41
N VAL A 7 22.50 27.78 124.08
CA VAL A 7 22.51 28.01 125.54
C VAL A 7 22.01 29.42 125.90
N SER A 8 21.47 30.18 124.94
CA SER A 8 21.08 31.60 125.07
C SER A 8 22.21 32.54 125.52
N LEU A 9 23.46 32.06 125.54
CA LEU A 9 24.66 32.86 125.84
C LEU A 9 25.06 33.63 124.57
N ASN A 10 24.45 34.80 124.39
CA ASN A 10 24.77 35.68 123.29
C ASN A 10 26.16 36.35 123.49
N ILE A 11 27.21 35.62 123.09
CA ILE A 11 28.63 36.06 123.14
C ILE A 11 28.89 37.35 122.33
N GLN A 12 27.98 37.72 121.42
CA GLN A 12 28.07 38.96 120.64
C GLN A 12 27.59 40.20 121.43
N ASN A 13 26.94 40.02 122.59
CA ASN A 13 26.52 41.13 123.45
C ASN A 13 27.66 41.52 124.43
N PRO A 14 28.22 42.75 124.36
CA PRO A 14 29.41 43.13 125.12
C PRO A 14 29.22 43.19 126.64
N HIS A 15 27.97 43.17 127.15
CA HIS A 15 27.69 43.17 128.59
C HIS A 15 28.03 41.84 129.30
N PHE A 16 28.21 40.72 128.58
CA PHE A 16 28.28 39.39 129.21
C PHE A 16 29.68 38.80 129.41
N LEU A 17 30.69 39.16 128.60
CA LEU A 17 32.05 38.63 128.77
C LEU A 17 33.14 39.53 128.17
N ILE A 18 33.92 40.19 129.05
CA ILE A 18 35.08 41.00 128.65
C ILE A 18 36.37 40.20 128.89
N MET A 19 36.99 39.72 127.81
CA MET A 19 38.30 39.08 127.88
C MET A 19 39.42 40.11 128.16
N GLN A 20 40.45 39.69 128.91
CA GLN A 20 41.59 40.55 129.23
C GLN A 20 42.27 41.08 127.94
N GLY A 21 42.69 42.34 127.95
CA GLY A 21 43.27 43.02 126.78
C GLY A 21 42.26 43.51 125.73
N LYS A 22 40.98 43.09 125.79
CA LYS A 22 39.98 43.46 124.77
C LYS A 22 39.67 44.97 124.76
N ILE A 23 39.79 45.66 125.89
CA ILE A 23 39.66 47.13 126.00
C ILE A 23 40.75 47.85 125.17
N VAL A 24 42.03 47.44 125.32
CA VAL A 24 43.14 48.00 124.51
C VAL A 24 42.89 47.76 123.03
N LYS A 25 42.38 46.57 122.67
CA LYS A 25 42.03 46.27 121.28
C LYS A 25 40.95 47.21 120.73
N VAL A 26 39.88 47.48 121.50
CA VAL A 26 38.82 48.43 121.11
C VAL A 26 39.35 49.84 120.90
N VAL A 27 40.25 50.32 121.77
CA VAL A 27 40.89 51.65 121.61
C VAL A 27 41.81 51.72 120.38
N SER A 28 42.37 50.59 119.94
CA SER A 28 43.22 50.50 118.73
C SER A 28 42.49 50.07 117.44
N MET A 29 41.18 49.84 117.48
CA MET A 29 40.40 49.41 116.31
C MET A 29 40.18 50.55 115.33
N LYS A 30 40.05 50.21 114.05
CA LYS A 30 39.65 51.17 113.01
C LYS A 30 38.16 51.52 113.16
N PRO A 31 37.72 52.73 112.76
CA PRO A 31 36.31 53.13 112.89
C PRO A 31 35.31 52.15 112.25
N THR A 32 35.70 51.48 111.15
CA THR A 32 34.90 50.43 110.48
C THR A 32 34.73 49.16 111.33
N GLU A 33 35.72 48.81 112.15
CA GLU A 33 35.69 47.65 113.04
C GLU A 33 34.85 47.94 114.29
N ILE A 34 34.92 49.18 114.80
CA ILE A 34 34.06 49.69 115.88
C ILE A 34 32.60 49.73 115.42
N LEU A 35 32.33 50.27 114.22
CA LEU A 35 30.99 50.29 113.63
C LEU A 35 30.41 48.87 113.48
N SER A 36 31.17 47.95 112.89
CA SER A 36 30.77 46.55 112.73
C SER A 36 30.45 45.87 114.07
N MET A 37 31.22 46.15 115.13
CA MET A 37 30.95 45.63 116.47
C MET A 37 29.65 46.20 117.08
N ILE A 38 29.34 47.47 116.84
CA ILE A 38 28.09 48.10 117.28
C ILE A 38 26.90 47.52 116.48
N GLU A 39 27.03 47.36 115.17
CA GLU A 39 26.02 46.72 114.30
C GLU A 39 25.78 45.26 114.67
N GLU A 40 26.81 44.54 115.12
CA GLU A 40 26.71 43.17 115.65
C GLU A 40 26.02 43.14 117.02
N ALA A 41 26.40 44.01 117.96
CA ALA A 41 25.83 44.09 119.30
C ALA A 41 24.34 44.53 119.33
N VAL A 42 23.94 45.41 118.40
CA VAL A 42 22.53 45.83 118.22
C VAL A 42 21.75 44.84 117.34
N GLY A 43 22.43 43.86 116.72
CA GLY A 43 21.81 42.83 115.88
C GLY A 43 21.47 43.26 114.45
N VAL A 44 21.74 44.53 114.08
CA VAL A 44 21.54 45.08 112.72
C VAL A 44 22.33 44.28 111.68
N SER A 45 23.55 43.85 112.03
CA SER A 45 24.39 42.99 111.19
C SER A 45 23.68 41.66 110.82
N VAL A 46 22.90 41.06 111.74
CA VAL A 46 22.14 39.83 111.46
C VAL A 46 20.97 40.12 110.50
N TYR A 47 20.34 41.28 110.60
CA TYR A 47 19.29 41.70 109.68
C TYR A 47 19.83 41.98 108.27
N GLU A 48 20.90 42.78 108.14
CA GLU A 48 21.52 43.07 106.84
C GLU A 48 22.09 41.82 106.16
N ASN A 49 22.70 40.90 106.92
CA ASN A 49 23.13 39.61 106.35
C ASN A 49 21.95 38.74 105.87
N LYS A 50 20.83 38.68 106.60
CA LYS A 50 19.61 38.00 106.14
C LYS A 50 18.99 38.67 104.92
N LYS A 51 18.94 40.00 104.88
CA LYS A 51 18.48 40.81 103.74
C LYS A 51 19.35 40.56 102.50
N LYS A 52 20.68 40.59 102.63
CA LYS A 52 21.62 40.28 101.55
C LYS A 52 21.47 38.84 101.04
N HIS A 53 21.34 37.86 101.93
CA HIS A 53 21.08 36.47 101.55
C HIS A 53 19.73 36.30 100.81
N ASN A 54 18.68 36.98 101.27
CA ASN A 54 17.38 36.95 100.61
C ASN A 54 17.38 37.63 99.24
N LEU A 55 18.12 38.74 99.07
CA LEU A 55 18.32 39.40 97.79
C LEU A 55 19.04 38.47 96.80
N ILE A 56 20.12 37.80 97.22
CA ILE A 56 20.82 36.79 96.40
C ILE A 56 19.91 35.60 96.06
N ARG A 57 18.95 35.25 96.94
CA ARG A 57 17.95 34.20 96.64
C ARG A 57 16.90 34.68 95.63
N ILE A 58 16.45 35.93 95.72
CA ILE A 58 15.53 36.55 94.76
C ILE A 58 16.20 36.60 93.38
N GLU A 59 17.42 37.15 93.30
CA GLU A 59 18.24 37.20 92.07
C GLU A 59 18.41 35.82 91.42
N LYS A 60 18.62 34.76 92.22
CA LYS A 60 18.66 33.38 91.71
C LYS A 60 17.30 32.89 91.20
N CYS A 61 16.21 33.18 91.88
CA CYS A 61 14.87 32.86 91.40
C CYS A 61 14.54 33.61 90.10
N ASP A 62 14.87 34.90 90.01
CA ASP A 62 14.63 35.73 88.83
C ASP A 62 15.45 35.25 87.63
N ASN A 63 16.71 34.86 87.85
CA ASN A 63 17.53 34.23 86.81
C ASN A 63 16.92 32.90 86.32
N SER A 64 16.48 32.00 87.22
CA SER A 64 15.80 30.77 86.80
C SER A 64 14.43 31.01 86.16
N LEU A 65 13.71 32.07 86.52
CA LEU A 65 12.50 32.48 85.81
C LEU A 65 12.83 32.99 84.40
N ASN A 66 13.92 33.73 84.22
CA ASN A 66 14.40 34.16 82.91
C ASN A 66 14.86 32.98 82.04
N GLU A 67 15.55 31.98 82.61
CA GLU A 67 15.89 30.72 81.95
C GLU A 67 14.62 29.96 81.49
N ILE A 68 13.60 29.87 82.35
CA ILE A 68 12.32 29.23 82.02
C ILE A 68 11.59 29.99 80.90
N ASN A 69 11.53 31.32 80.98
CA ASN A 69 10.91 32.17 79.95
C ASN A 69 11.65 32.04 78.61
N TYR A 70 12.98 32.03 78.62
CA TYR A 70 13.80 31.79 77.43
C TYR A 70 13.52 30.42 76.81
N LEU A 71 13.44 29.36 77.62
CA LEU A 71 13.09 28.01 77.15
C LEU A 71 11.66 27.90 76.60
N ILE A 72 10.71 28.68 77.12
CA ILE A 72 9.34 28.79 76.57
C ILE A 72 9.39 29.47 75.19
N ASP A 73 10.08 30.60 75.10
CA ASP A 73 10.10 31.44 73.90
C ASP A 73 10.94 30.82 72.76
N GLU A 74 12.09 30.21 73.05
CA GLU A 74 12.94 29.53 72.08
C GLU A 74 12.41 28.13 71.71
N SER A 75 11.95 27.35 72.68
CA SER A 75 11.73 25.90 72.48
C SER A 75 10.28 25.45 72.47
N ILE A 76 9.34 26.24 73.03
CA ILE A 76 7.91 25.87 73.10
C ILE A 76 7.09 26.66 72.07
N ARG A 77 7.27 27.97 71.93
CA ARG A 77 6.53 28.77 70.92
C ARG A 77 6.75 28.25 69.49
N PRO A 78 7.97 28.00 68.98
CA PRO A 78 8.14 27.55 67.60
C PRO A 78 7.58 26.15 67.36
N LYS A 79 7.51 25.30 68.39
CA LYS A 79 6.81 24.00 68.30
C LYS A 79 5.29 24.17 68.23
N LEU A 80 4.73 25.10 69.02
CA LEU A 80 3.29 25.38 69.01
C LEU A 80 2.84 26.09 67.73
N GLU A 81 3.65 27.01 67.20
CA GLU A 81 3.46 27.64 65.90
C GLU A 81 3.52 26.60 64.78
N ARG A 82 4.54 25.73 64.77
CA ARG A 82 4.63 24.60 63.83
C ARG A 82 3.44 23.66 63.91
N ILE A 83 2.96 23.29 65.11
CA ILE A 83 1.76 22.46 65.28
C ILE A 83 0.51 23.17 64.72
N CYS A 84 0.42 24.49 64.87
CA CYS A 84 -0.65 25.31 64.28
C CYS A 84 -0.56 25.35 62.75
N GLU A 85 0.64 25.39 62.15
CA GLU A 85 0.85 25.26 60.71
C GLU A 85 0.51 23.85 60.20
N GLU A 86 0.96 22.80 60.88
CA GLU A 86 0.63 21.41 60.55
C GLU A 86 -0.89 21.15 60.65
N GLN A 87 -1.57 21.74 61.64
CA GLN A 87 -3.04 21.70 61.76
C GLN A 87 -3.75 22.44 60.60
N LYS A 88 -3.28 23.63 60.21
CA LYS A 88 -3.81 24.38 59.05
C LYS A 88 -3.61 23.62 57.75
N ALA A 89 -2.43 23.04 57.53
CA ALA A 89 -2.12 22.23 56.36
C ALA A 89 -3.01 20.98 56.29
N LEU A 90 -3.22 20.30 57.42
CA LEU A 90 -4.13 19.15 57.55
C LEU A 90 -5.60 19.53 57.29
N HIS A 91 -6.07 20.68 57.79
CA HIS A 91 -7.41 21.18 57.48
C HIS A 91 -7.57 21.47 55.99
N ASN A 92 -6.62 22.20 55.39
CA ASN A 92 -6.61 22.50 53.95
C ASN A 92 -6.60 21.21 53.10
N TYR A 93 -5.84 20.18 53.50
CA TYR A 93 -5.84 18.87 52.86
C TYR A 93 -7.24 18.23 52.87
N TYR A 94 -7.97 18.25 53.99
CA TYR A 94 -9.32 17.71 54.06
C TYR A 94 -10.31 18.47 53.18
N THR A 95 -10.23 19.81 53.14
CA THR A 95 -11.07 20.64 52.25
C THR A 95 -10.80 20.35 50.77
N ILE A 96 -9.52 20.35 50.36
CA ILE A 96 -9.10 20.03 48.99
C ILE A 96 -9.51 18.60 48.61
N LYS A 97 -9.42 17.64 49.54
CA LYS A 97 -9.86 16.26 49.33
C LYS A 97 -11.37 16.15 49.15
N ALA A 98 -12.17 16.86 49.94
CA ALA A 98 -13.63 16.87 49.80
C ALA A 98 -14.05 17.45 48.44
N GLU A 99 -13.44 18.56 48.01
CA GLU A 99 -13.63 19.10 46.66
C GLU A 99 -13.19 18.13 45.56
N TYR A 100 -12.05 17.47 45.72
CA TYR A 100 -11.54 16.47 44.77
C TYR A 100 -12.53 15.30 44.65
N ASP A 101 -12.98 14.72 45.76
CA ASP A 101 -13.93 13.60 45.77
C ASP A 101 -15.27 13.99 45.14
N GLN A 102 -15.72 15.24 45.30
CA GLN A 102 -16.91 15.77 44.61
C GLN A 102 -16.69 15.90 43.09
N LYS A 103 -15.59 16.54 42.67
CA LYS A 103 -15.23 16.73 41.25
C LYS A 103 -14.95 15.40 40.55
N PHE A 104 -14.38 14.42 41.25
CA PHE A 104 -14.13 13.07 40.78
C PHE A 104 -15.43 12.29 40.55
N LYS A 105 -16.40 12.36 41.48
CA LYS A 105 -17.74 11.79 41.29
C LYS A 105 -18.45 12.38 40.07
N ILE A 106 -18.36 13.70 39.87
CA ILE A 106 -18.91 14.38 38.68
C ILE A 106 -18.19 13.90 37.39
N SER A 107 -16.88 13.75 37.40
CA SER A 107 -16.10 13.20 36.27
C SER A 107 -16.47 11.76 35.91
N ILE A 108 -16.80 10.91 36.91
CA ILE A 108 -17.31 9.55 36.67
C ILE A 108 -18.72 9.61 36.07
N ALA A 109 -19.62 10.41 36.65
CA ALA A 109 -21.00 10.55 36.16
C ALA A 109 -21.05 11.11 34.72
N TYR A 110 -20.20 12.09 34.41
CA TYR A 110 -20.09 12.66 33.05
C TYR A 110 -19.59 11.62 32.03
N ARG A 111 -18.54 10.85 32.36
CA ARG A 111 -18.05 9.76 31.49
C ARG A 111 -19.15 8.72 31.26
N TYR A 112 -19.78 8.20 32.32
CA TYR A 112 -20.87 7.25 32.20
C TYR A 112 -22.05 7.76 31.35
N LEU A 113 -22.40 9.05 31.45
CA LEU A 113 -23.43 9.67 30.60
C LEU A 113 -22.98 9.79 29.13
N ASN A 114 -21.73 10.17 28.89
CA ASN A 114 -21.14 10.25 27.56
C ASN A 114 -21.09 8.86 26.89
N ASP A 115 -20.56 7.87 27.59
CA ASP A 115 -20.43 6.49 27.10
C ASP A 115 -21.81 5.88 26.83
N LYS A 116 -22.79 6.16 27.71
CA LYS A 116 -24.20 5.77 27.50
C LYS A 116 -24.87 6.47 26.31
N ASN A 117 -24.47 7.70 25.98
CA ASN A 117 -24.94 8.38 24.78
C ASN A 117 -24.27 7.82 23.51
N ILE A 118 -22.98 7.48 23.55
CA ILE A 118 -22.27 6.79 22.46
C ILE A 118 -22.93 5.43 22.17
N VAL A 119 -23.21 4.63 23.20
CA VAL A 119 -23.93 3.35 23.05
C VAL A 119 -25.32 3.56 22.43
N LYS A 120 -26.10 4.54 22.90
CA LYS A 120 -27.40 4.87 22.28
C LYS A 120 -27.29 5.27 20.80
N MET A 121 -26.26 6.04 20.44
CA MET A 121 -26.04 6.43 19.03
C MET A 121 -25.62 5.24 18.18
N ALA A 122 -24.81 4.32 18.72
CA ALA A 122 -24.51 3.04 18.08
C ALA A 122 -25.78 2.19 17.91
N ASP A 123 -26.63 2.06 18.95
CA ASP A 123 -27.90 1.33 18.89
C ASP A 123 -28.85 1.90 17.81
N THR A 124 -28.96 3.24 17.69
CA THR A 124 -29.77 3.85 16.63
C THR A 124 -29.19 3.65 15.24
N ASN A 125 -27.87 3.70 15.10
CA ASN A 125 -27.20 3.47 13.82
C ASN A 125 -27.35 2.00 13.38
N ILE A 126 -27.15 1.04 14.30
CA ILE A 126 -27.36 -0.39 14.06
C ILE A 126 -28.79 -0.65 13.59
N ARG A 127 -29.81 -0.11 14.28
CA ARG A 127 -31.21 -0.24 13.84
C ARG A 127 -31.46 0.32 12.44
N SER A 128 -30.90 1.50 12.14
CA SER A 128 -31.04 2.08 10.79
C SER A 128 -30.35 1.26 9.69
N LEU A 129 -29.28 0.54 10.03
CA LEU A 129 -28.60 -0.40 9.13
C LEU A 129 -29.39 -1.71 9.01
N ASP A 130 -29.94 -2.26 10.10
CA ASP A 130 -30.80 -3.44 10.08
C ASP A 130 -32.06 -3.21 9.22
N ASP A 131 -32.69 -2.04 9.33
CA ASP A 131 -33.86 -1.67 8.55
C ASP A 131 -33.53 -1.42 7.07
N TYR A 132 -32.36 -0.83 6.77
CA TYR A 132 -31.84 -0.73 5.40
C TYR A 132 -31.49 -2.10 4.78
N ILE A 133 -30.92 -3.02 5.57
CA ILE A 133 -30.65 -4.39 5.14
C ILE A 133 -31.96 -5.09 4.77
N LYS A 134 -33.01 -5.00 5.60
CA LYS A 134 -34.35 -5.54 5.28
C LYS A 134 -34.91 -4.95 3.99
N GLU A 135 -34.83 -3.63 3.79
CA GLU A 135 -35.27 -2.98 2.55
C GLU A 135 -34.57 -3.56 1.32
N LYS A 136 -33.25 -3.83 1.42
CA LYS A 136 -32.46 -4.46 0.35
C LYS A 136 -32.70 -5.97 0.19
N GLU A 137 -33.06 -6.69 1.25
CA GLU A 137 -33.54 -8.07 1.14
C GLU A 137 -34.92 -8.13 0.45
N GLU A 138 -35.85 -7.23 0.79
CA GLU A 138 -37.14 -7.11 0.10
C GLU A 138 -36.99 -6.67 -1.35
N GLU A 139 -36.07 -5.75 -1.67
CA GLU A 139 -35.74 -5.38 -3.05
C GLU A 139 -35.16 -6.58 -3.82
N LYS A 140 -34.21 -7.33 -3.23
CA LYS A 140 -33.65 -8.55 -3.80
C LYS A 140 -34.71 -9.62 -4.07
N VAL A 141 -35.64 -9.87 -3.14
CA VAL A 141 -36.73 -10.83 -3.31
C VAL A 141 -37.67 -10.40 -4.45
N ARG A 142 -38.00 -9.09 -4.54
CA ARG A 142 -38.79 -8.54 -5.66
C ARG A 142 -38.07 -8.70 -7.01
N LEU A 143 -36.76 -8.46 -7.06
CA LEU A 143 -35.95 -8.63 -8.28
C LEU A 143 -35.84 -10.11 -8.71
N ILE A 144 -35.71 -11.05 -7.78
CA ILE A 144 -35.72 -12.50 -8.07
C ILE A 144 -37.07 -12.92 -8.64
N LEU A 145 -38.18 -12.55 -8.00
CA LEU A 145 -39.53 -12.80 -8.52
C LEU A 145 -39.75 -12.20 -9.91
N HIS A 146 -39.26 -10.97 -10.14
CA HIS A 146 -39.36 -10.34 -11.46
C HIS A 146 -38.54 -11.08 -12.52
N SER A 147 -37.30 -11.48 -12.19
CA SER A 147 -36.45 -12.29 -13.06
C SER A 147 -37.10 -13.63 -13.41
N GLU A 148 -37.71 -14.33 -12.44
CA GLU A 148 -38.48 -15.55 -12.73
C GLU A 148 -39.67 -15.30 -13.67
N THR A 149 -40.40 -14.20 -13.50
CA THR A 149 -41.52 -13.88 -14.41
C THR A 149 -41.03 -13.56 -15.83
N LEU A 150 -39.88 -12.89 -15.97
CA LEU A 150 -39.23 -12.64 -17.25
C LEU A 150 -38.74 -13.94 -17.90
N SER A 151 -38.08 -14.84 -17.15
CA SER A 151 -37.69 -16.16 -17.67
C SER A 151 -38.88 -16.97 -18.17
N LYS A 152 -40.00 -16.98 -17.41
CA LYS A 152 -41.25 -17.65 -17.81
C LYS A 152 -41.88 -17.01 -19.06
N GLN A 153 -41.77 -15.68 -19.24
CA GLN A 153 -42.21 -15.00 -20.46
C GLN A 153 -41.30 -15.33 -21.66
N ILE A 154 -39.99 -15.38 -21.47
CA ILE A 154 -39.02 -15.78 -22.51
C ILE A 154 -39.27 -17.22 -22.96
N GLU A 155 -39.46 -18.15 -22.04
CA GLU A 155 -39.77 -19.56 -22.35
C GLU A 155 -41.10 -19.71 -23.13
N GLN A 156 -42.12 -18.92 -22.78
CA GLN A 156 -43.39 -18.87 -23.52
C GLN A 156 -43.24 -18.25 -24.92
N LEU A 157 -42.39 -17.24 -25.08
CA LEU A 157 -42.10 -16.63 -26.38
C LEU A 157 -41.28 -17.57 -27.27
N GLN A 158 -40.30 -18.28 -26.70
CA GLN A 158 -39.53 -19.32 -27.39
C GLN A 158 -40.45 -20.44 -27.87
N LYS A 159 -41.30 -21.00 -27.01
CA LYS A 159 -42.28 -22.03 -27.42
C LYS A 159 -43.21 -21.57 -28.54
N ARG A 160 -43.75 -20.34 -28.47
CA ARG A 160 -44.54 -19.78 -29.58
C ARG A 160 -43.73 -19.58 -30.87
N LEU A 161 -42.45 -19.25 -30.76
CA LEU A 161 -41.57 -19.11 -31.92
C LEU A 161 -41.27 -20.49 -32.54
N ASP A 162 -40.97 -21.49 -31.72
CA ASP A 162 -40.71 -22.87 -32.16
C ASP A 162 -41.96 -23.50 -32.79
N ASP A 163 -43.14 -23.33 -32.16
CA ASP A 163 -44.44 -23.74 -32.71
C ASP A 163 -44.76 -23.04 -34.04
N SER A 164 -44.39 -21.75 -34.19
CA SER A 164 -44.68 -20.95 -35.38
C SER A 164 -43.66 -21.09 -36.51
N MET A 165 -42.42 -21.46 -36.21
CA MET A 165 -41.30 -21.45 -37.17
C MET A 165 -40.74 -22.84 -37.43
N GLY A 166 -40.73 -23.75 -36.46
CA GLY A 166 -40.13 -25.07 -36.58
C GLY A 166 -40.80 -25.94 -37.65
N GLY A 167 -42.13 -25.92 -37.71
CA GLY A 167 -42.89 -26.67 -38.71
C GLY A 167 -42.63 -26.22 -40.15
N ASP A 168 -42.50 -24.91 -40.39
CA ASP A 168 -42.27 -24.34 -41.72
C ASP A 168 -40.79 -24.39 -42.11
N LEU A 169 -39.86 -24.12 -41.19
CA LEU A 169 -38.42 -24.24 -41.41
C LEU A 169 -38.02 -25.68 -41.75
N TYR A 170 -38.53 -26.68 -41.03
CA TYR A 170 -38.20 -28.08 -41.29
C TYR A 170 -38.74 -28.56 -42.66
N GLN A 171 -39.90 -28.05 -43.08
CA GLN A 171 -40.42 -28.28 -44.43
C GLN A 171 -39.61 -27.56 -45.51
N LEU A 172 -39.16 -26.32 -45.27
CA LEU A 172 -38.28 -25.59 -46.17
C LEU A 172 -36.93 -26.28 -46.32
N GLU A 173 -36.30 -26.68 -45.22
CA GLU A 173 -35.00 -27.35 -45.19
C GLU A 173 -35.05 -28.72 -45.88
N ALA A 174 -36.07 -29.54 -45.59
CA ALA A 174 -36.31 -30.78 -46.33
C ALA A 174 -36.56 -30.52 -47.83
N GLY A 175 -37.24 -29.42 -48.17
CA GLY A 175 -37.45 -28.97 -49.56
C GLY A 175 -36.17 -28.50 -50.27
N VAL A 176 -35.27 -27.81 -49.55
CA VAL A 176 -33.97 -27.35 -50.04
C VAL A 176 -33.05 -28.55 -50.25
N ASN A 177 -32.92 -29.44 -49.26
CA ASN A 177 -32.07 -30.63 -49.36
C ASN A 177 -32.51 -31.53 -50.53
N ARG A 178 -33.82 -31.81 -50.69
CA ARG A 178 -34.34 -32.55 -51.86
C ARG A 178 -34.01 -31.87 -53.20
N LYS A 179 -34.07 -30.54 -53.28
CA LYS A 179 -33.67 -29.78 -54.49
C LYS A 179 -32.16 -29.82 -54.72
N GLN A 180 -31.35 -29.80 -53.66
CA GLN A 180 -29.90 -29.88 -53.72
C GLN A 180 -29.43 -31.26 -54.18
N ASP A 181 -30.00 -32.35 -53.64
CA ASP A 181 -29.75 -33.72 -54.10
C ASP A 181 -30.12 -33.87 -55.59
N HIS A 182 -31.28 -33.35 -55.99
CA HIS A 182 -31.72 -33.40 -57.38
C HIS A 182 -30.82 -32.56 -58.31
N LEU A 183 -30.29 -31.42 -57.83
CA LEU A 183 -29.29 -30.63 -58.55
C LEU A 183 -27.96 -31.37 -58.68
N GLN A 184 -27.48 -32.05 -57.64
CA GLN A 184 -26.27 -32.87 -57.71
C GLN A 184 -26.44 -34.06 -58.67
N GLN A 185 -27.61 -34.70 -58.69
CA GLN A 185 -27.94 -35.75 -59.66
C GLN A 185 -28.05 -35.24 -61.10
N ILE A 186 -28.54 -34.02 -61.33
CA ILE A 186 -28.53 -33.39 -62.67
C ILE A 186 -27.09 -33.04 -63.07
N HIS A 187 -26.32 -32.40 -62.19
CA HIS A 187 -24.96 -31.94 -62.48
C HIS A 187 -23.98 -33.10 -62.72
N THR A 188 -24.13 -34.23 -62.01
CA THR A 188 -23.35 -35.46 -62.29
C THR A 188 -23.72 -36.08 -63.63
N LYS A 189 -25.02 -36.19 -63.96
CA LYS A 189 -25.48 -36.62 -65.30
C LYS A 189 -24.99 -35.68 -66.41
N GLN A 190 -24.98 -34.37 -66.16
CA GLN A 190 -24.50 -33.35 -67.11
C GLN A 190 -22.99 -33.44 -67.32
N LYS A 191 -22.19 -33.62 -66.27
CA LYS A 191 -20.74 -33.89 -66.40
C LYS A 191 -20.49 -35.13 -67.25
N LEU A 192 -21.12 -36.25 -66.89
CA LEU A 192 -20.95 -37.52 -67.59
C LEU A 192 -21.34 -37.40 -69.08
N LYS A 193 -22.38 -36.62 -69.42
CA LYS A 193 -22.74 -36.32 -70.81
C LYS A 193 -21.79 -35.35 -71.52
N ASN A 194 -21.26 -34.35 -70.83
CA ASN A 194 -20.25 -33.44 -71.39
C ASN A 194 -18.91 -34.15 -71.66
N ASP A 195 -18.54 -35.11 -70.81
CA ASP A 195 -17.29 -35.87 -70.97
C ASP A 195 -17.44 -36.90 -72.10
N GLN A 196 -18.60 -37.57 -72.23
CA GLN A 196 -18.95 -38.36 -73.43
C GLN A 196 -18.93 -37.52 -74.73
N LEU A 197 -19.44 -36.28 -74.69
CA LEU A 197 -19.38 -35.38 -75.84
C LEU A 197 -17.95 -35.06 -76.26
N LYS A 198 -17.03 -34.83 -75.31
CA LYS A 198 -15.61 -34.63 -75.62
C LYS A 198 -14.97 -35.88 -76.21
N GLU A 199 -15.34 -37.07 -75.76
CA GLU A 199 -14.84 -38.33 -76.34
C GLU A 199 -15.30 -38.46 -77.79
N GLU A 200 -16.59 -38.25 -78.09
CA GLU A 200 -17.12 -38.22 -79.46
C GLU A 200 -16.48 -37.11 -80.33
N GLU A 201 -16.29 -35.89 -79.79
CA GLU A 201 -15.61 -34.79 -80.50
C GLU A 201 -14.15 -35.14 -80.85
N ASN A 202 -13.41 -35.75 -79.93
CA ASN A 202 -12.04 -36.19 -80.16
C ASN A 202 -11.97 -37.32 -81.19
N GLU A 203 -12.86 -38.31 -81.13
CA GLU A 203 -12.95 -39.36 -82.16
C GLU A 203 -13.30 -38.79 -83.53
N LEU A 204 -14.24 -37.84 -83.60
CA LEU A 204 -14.66 -37.19 -84.83
C LEU A 204 -13.51 -36.34 -85.41
N GLU A 205 -12.74 -35.64 -84.59
CA GLU A 205 -11.54 -34.92 -85.05
C GLU A 205 -10.43 -35.88 -85.52
N MET A 206 -10.23 -37.02 -84.84
CA MET A 206 -9.32 -38.08 -85.28
C MET A 206 -9.76 -38.68 -86.62
N ASN A 207 -11.06 -38.92 -86.81
CA ASN A 207 -11.62 -39.47 -88.04
C ASN A 207 -11.58 -38.44 -89.19
N ARG A 208 -11.76 -37.14 -88.92
CA ARG A 208 -11.46 -36.06 -89.89
C ARG A 208 -9.98 -36.04 -90.29
N LYS A 209 -9.06 -36.22 -89.33
CA LYS A 209 -7.60 -36.31 -89.59
C LYS A 209 -7.21 -37.58 -90.37
N LYS A 210 -7.99 -38.67 -90.29
CA LYS A 210 -7.85 -39.83 -91.19
C LYS A 210 -8.37 -39.50 -92.59
N LEU A 211 -9.58 -38.96 -92.71
CA LEU A 211 -10.22 -38.62 -93.98
C LEU A 211 -9.44 -37.57 -94.79
N ASP A 212 -8.83 -36.58 -94.14
CA ASP A 212 -7.92 -35.61 -94.78
C ASP A 212 -6.66 -36.28 -95.34
N LYS A 213 -6.09 -37.26 -94.64
CA LYS A 213 -4.96 -38.06 -95.17
C LYS A 213 -5.40 -38.93 -96.34
N GLU A 214 -6.54 -39.62 -96.23
CA GLU A 214 -7.06 -40.48 -97.29
C GLU A 214 -7.39 -39.67 -98.55
N THR A 215 -8.12 -38.56 -98.43
CA THR A 215 -8.41 -37.66 -99.56
C THR A 215 -7.15 -37.02 -100.17
N LYS A 216 -6.10 -36.76 -99.38
CA LYS A 216 -4.78 -36.36 -99.91
C LYS A 216 -4.11 -37.50 -100.69
N THR A 217 -4.14 -38.74 -100.20
CA THR A 217 -3.61 -39.89 -100.96
C THR A 217 -4.43 -40.19 -102.21
N MET A 218 -5.76 -40.01 -102.17
CA MET A 218 -6.65 -40.17 -103.32
C MET A 218 -6.40 -39.08 -104.36
N ASN A 219 -6.24 -37.81 -103.96
CA ASN A 219 -5.88 -36.73 -104.89
C ASN A 219 -4.49 -36.92 -105.51
N ASN A 220 -3.52 -37.49 -104.78
CA ASN A 220 -2.22 -37.83 -105.35
C ASN A 220 -2.33 -38.98 -106.36
N LYS A 221 -3.06 -40.06 -106.03
CA LYS A 221 -3.34 -41.15 -106.98
C LYS A 221 -4.16 -40.69 -108.19
N GLN A 222 -5.07 -39.72 -108.02
CA GLN A 222 -5.81 -39.13 -109.14
C GLN A 222 -4.86 -38.32 -110.04
N LYS A 223 -3.94 -37.52 -109.50
CA LYS A 223 -2.90 -36.84 -110.30
C LYS A 223 -1.97 -37.81 -111.00
N GLU A 224 -1.59 -38.91 -110.36
CA GLU A 224 -0.83 -40.00 -111.00
C GLU A 224 -1.63 -40.62 -112.15
N PHE A 225 -2.91 -40.93 -111.92
CA PHE A 225 -3.83 -41.45 -112.93
C PHE A 225 -4.04 -40.47 -114.10
N ASP A 226 -4.20 -39.17 -113.84
CA ASP A 226 -4.34 -38.14 -114.86
C ASP A 226 -3.03 -37.92 -115.63
N SER A 227 -1.86 -38.09 -114.98
CA SER A 227 -0.54 -38.10 -115.65
C SER A 227 -0.31 -39.34 -116.51
N LEU A 228 -0.93 -40.48 -116.14
CA LEU A 228 -0.95 -41.69 -116.95
C LEU A 228 -1.95 -41.56 -118.10
N LYS A 229 -3.13 -40.98 -117.85
CA LYS A 229 -4.18 -40.73 -118.84
C LYS A 229 -3.71 -39.74 -119.91
N THR A 230 -3.01 -38.68 -119.55
CA THR A 230 -2.41 -37.74 -120.53
C THR A 230 -1.30 -38.38 -121.36
N LYS A 231 -0.47 -39.27 -120.78
CA LYS A 231 0.46 -40.11 -121.57
C LYS A 231 -0.28 -41.10 -122.49
N LEU A 232 -1.40 -41.65 -122.04
CA LEU A 232 -2.25 -42.54 -122.83
C LEU A 232 -2.98 -41.77 -123.95
N GLU A 233 -3.33 -40.50 -123.73
CA GLU A 233 -3.90 -39.60 -124.73
C GLU A 233 -2.84 -39.11 -125.72
N GLN A 234 -1.58 -38.92 -125.30
CA GLN A 234 -0.45 -38.74 -126.21
C GLN A 234 -0.25 -39.98 -127.09
N LEU A 235 -0.13 -41.16 -126.49
CA LEU A 235 -0.04 -42.43 -127.23
C LEU A 235 -1.26 -42.70 -128.13
N LYS A 236 -2.46 -42.26 -127.74
CA LYS A 236 -3.65 -42.31 -128.59
C LYS A 236 -3.62 -41.29 -129.72
N ASN A 237 -3.11 -40.08 -129.52
CA ASN A 237 -2.94 -39.11 -130.61
C ASN A 237 -1.87 -39.59 -131.60
N ASP A 238 -0.78 -40.19 -131.11
CA ASP A 238 0.22 -40.84 -131.95
C ASP A 238 -0.38 -42.04 -132.70
N HIS A 239 -1.24 -42.83 -132.04
CA HIS A 239 -1.95 -43.94 -132.69
C HIS A 239 -2.98 -43.45 -133.71
N GLU A 240 -3.83 -42.46 -133.38
CA GLU A 240 -4.79 -41.84 -134.30
C GLU A 240 -4.10 -41.13 -135.48
N MET A 241 -2.90 -40.59 -135.29
CA MET A 241 -2.14 -39.98 -136.39
C MET A 241 -1.57 -41.06 -137.33
N ASN A 242 -1.18 -42.21 -136.80
CA ASN A 242 -0.83 -43.39 -137.61
C ASN A 242 -2.08 -44.04 -138.25
N GLU A 243 -3.20 -44.15 -137.53
CA GLU A 243 -4.49 -44.61 -138.08
C GLU A 243 -5.02 -43.65 -139.14
N ARG A 244 -4.79 -42.33 -139.07
CA ARG A 244 -5.19 -41.40 -140.14
C ARG A 244 -4.27 -41.49 -141.37
N LEU A 245 -3.04 -41.97 -141.21
CA LEU A 245 -2.18 -42.35 -142.35
C LEU A 245 -2.64 -43.70 -142.95
N PHE A 246 -3.06 -44.65 -142.11
CA PHE A 246 -3.56 -45.96 -142.55
C PHE A 246 -4.96 -45.88 -143.17
N ALA A 247 -5.88 -45.15 -142.55
CA ALA A 247 -7.24 -44.90 -143.04
C ALA A 247 -7.24 -44.09 -144.33
N LYS A 248 -6.31 -43.16 -144.54
CA LYS A 248 -6.12 -42.57 -145.88
C LYS A 248 -5.72 -43.57 -146.95
N ALA A 249 -5.05 -44.68 -146.58
CA ALA A 249 -4.74 -45.79 -147.48
C ALA A 249 -5.83 -46.88 -147.51
N GLN A 250 -6.91 -46.76 -146.73
CA GLN A 250 -8.00 -47.75 -146.61
C GLN A 250 -9.37 -47.18 -147.04
N ASP A 251 -9.64 -45.88 -146.86
CA ASP A 251 -10.80 -45.17 -147.41
C ASP A 251 -10.71 -45.06 -148.95
N ASP A 252 -9.49 -45.04 -149.50
CA ASP A 252 -9.21 -45.25 -150.94
C ASP A 252 -9.62 -46.66 -151.43
N LEU A 253 -9.97 -47.58 -150.51
CA LEU A 253 -10.24 -49.00 -150.76
C LEU A 253 -11.68 -49.43 -150.40
N GLU A 254 -12.25 -48.91 -149.31
CA GLU A 254 -13.52 -49.41 -148.73
C GLU A 254 -14.72 -48.46 -148.83
N ALA A 255 -14.71 -47.54 -149.80
CA ALA A 255 -15.81 -46.63 -150.15
C ALA A 255 -17.10 -47.31 -150.69
N ILE A 256 -17.41 -48.55 -150.27
CA ILE A 256 -18.31 -49.47 -151.00
C ILE A 256 -19.45 -50.07 -150.14
N ASN A 257 -19.25 -50.41 -148.86
CA ASN A 257 -20.10 -51.43 -148.18
C ASN A 257 -20.93 -50.99 -146.94
N PHE A 258 -21.76 -49.94 -147.08
CA PHE A 258 -22.96 -49.64 -146.26
C PHE A 258 -22.77 -49.36 -144.73
N GLY A 259 -23.79 -48.77 -144.06
CA GLY A 259 -23.71 -48.51 -142.60
C GLY A 259 -24.94 -47.86 -141.91
N LYS A 260 -24.80 -47.61 -140.59
CA LYS A 260 -25.77 -47.01 -139.62
C LYS A 260 -26.97 -47.93 -139.22
N SER A 261 -27.59 -47.87 -138.01
CA SER A 261 -27.44 -47.04 -136.77
C SER A 261 -28.11 -47.68 -135.51
N LYS A 262 -28.10 -47.03 -134.32
CA LYS A 262 -28.57 -47.50 -132.97
C LYS A 262 -29.89 -46.84 -132.43
N ALA A 263 -30.51 -47.43 -131.38
CA ALA A 263 -31.34 -46.85 -130.27
C ALA A 263 -31.45 -47.88 -129.07
N ILE A 264 -31.74 -47.64 -127.76
CA ILE A 264 -32.17 -46.51 -126.86
C ILE A 264 -33.72 -46.41 -126.63
N ASP A 265 -34.34 -46.27 -125.43
CA ASP A 265 -33.91 -46.03 -124.00
C ASP A 265 -34.62 -47.03 -122.99
N GLY A 266 -34.95 -46.84 -121.68
CA GLY A 266 -34.92 -45.74 -120.66
C GLY A 266 -35.54 -46.13 -119.27
N GLU A 267 -36.06 -45.16 -118.47
CA GLU A 267 -36.93 -45.26 -117.23
C GLU A 267 -36.31 -45.70 -115.83
N GLN A 268 -36.80 -45.36 -114.59
CA GLN A 268 -37.59 -44.22 -114.02
C GLN A 268 -37.62 -44.13 -112.43
N ALA A 269 -38.24 -43.05 -111.87
CA ALA A 269 -39.00 -42.86 -110.58
C ALA A 269 -38.41 -42.85 -109.12
N ALA A 270 -38.35 -41.66 -108.47
CA ALA A 270 -38.69 -41.33 -107.04
C ALA A 270 -38.42 -39.81 -106.72
N THR A 271 -39.04 -39.19 -105.68
CA THR A 271 -39.07 -37.70 -105.53
C THR A 271 -38.80 -37.10 -104.12
N LEU A 272 -38.24 -35.87 -104.09
CA LEU A 272 -37.56 -35.24 -102.93
C LEU A 272 -38.39 -34.29 -102.03
N THR A 273 -39.54 -33.78 -102.50
CA THR A 273 -40.10 -32.50 -101.98
C THR A 273 -40.69 -32.51 -100.57
N HIS A 274 -41.18 -33.66 -100.07
CA HIS A 274 -41.95 -33.73 -98.82
C HIS A 274 -41.11 -33.47 -97.54
N GLN A 275 -39.80 -33.74 -97.58
CA GLN A 275 -38.93 -33.61 -96.40
C GLN A 275 -38.60 -32.15 -96.04
N LEU A 276 -38.60 -31.25 -97.03
CA LEU A 276 -38.20 -29.84 -96.86
C LEU A 276 -39.24 -28.98 -96.12
N MET A 277 -40.49 -29.42 -96.00
CA MET A 277 -41.55 -28.65 -95.34
C MET A 277 -41.45 -28.77 -93.80
N MET A 278 -41.44 -29.99 -93.28
CA MET A 278 -41.40 -30.26 -91.84
C MET A 278 -40.19 -29.63 -91.14
N ALA A 279 -39.01 -29.67 -91.80
CA ALA A 279 -37.78 -29.08 -91.27
C ALA A 279 -37.85 -27.55 -91.07
N LYS A 280 -38.71 -26.85 -91.83
CA LYS A 280 -38.88 -25.38 -91.70
C LYS A 280 -39.82 -24.98 -90.56
N GLU A 281 -40.75 -25.84 -90.18
CA GLU A 281 -41.65 -25.59 -89.04
C GLU A 281 -40.92 -25.81 -87.72
N THR A 282 -40.18 -26.93 -87.59
CA THR A 282 -39.36 -27.20 -86.39
C THR A 282 -38.30 -26.13 -86.14
N MET A 283 -37.71 -25.57 -87.21
CA MET A 283 -36.72 -24.48 -87.10
C MET A 283 -37.32 -23.22 -86.47
N LYS A 284 -38.52 -22.80 -86.88
CA LYS A 284 -39.21 -21.62 -86.32
C LYS A 284 -39.62 -21.78 -84.87
N GLU A 285 -40.03 -22.99 -84.46
CA GLU A 285 -40.30 -23.27 -83.04
C GLU A 285 -39.05 -23.12 -82.18
N ILE A 286 -37.90 -23.58 -82.67
CA ILE A 286 -36.63 -23.51 -81.95
C ILE A 286 -36.17 -22.05 -81.83
N GLU A 287 -36.27 -21.25 -82.89
CA GLU A 287 -35.98 -19.81 -82.86
C GLU A 287 -36.85 -19.06 -81.84
N SER A 288 -38.15 -19.36 -81.77
CA SER A 288 -39.07 -18.78 -80.79
C SER A 288 -38.68 -19.14 -79.35
N LYS A 289 -38.36 -20.41 -79.09
CA LYS A 289 -37.93 -20.90 -77.76
C LYS A 289 -36.58 -20.26 -77.36
N MET A 290 -35.62 -20.18 -78.27
CA MET A 290 -34.34 -19.49 -78.06
C MET A 290 -34.52 -18.01 -77.71
N HIS A 291 -35.38 -17.28 -78.43
CA HIS A 291 -35.60 -15.87 -78.17
C HIS A 291 -36.20 -15.63 -76.79
N LYS A 292 -37.16 -16.47 -76.36
CA LYS A 292 -37.74 -16.39 -75.02
C LYS A 292 -36.70 -16.66 -73.92
N SER A 293 -35.94 -17.75 -74.02
CA SER A 293 -34.88 -18.05 -73.05
C SER A 293 -33.80 -16.95 -72.99
N LYS A 294 -33.51 -16.27 -74.09
CA LYS A 294 -32.56 -15.15 -74.11
C LYS A 294 -33.06 -13.94 -73.32
N LEU A 295 -34.37 -13.64 -73.38
CA LEU A 295 -35.00 -12.59 -72.57
C LEU A 295 -35.01 -12.97 -71.08
N ASP A 296 -35.28 -14.24 -70.73
CA ASP A 296 -35.25 -14.72 -69.35
C ASP A 296 -33.83 -14.66 -68.74
N ILE A 297 -32.79 -14.96 -69.54
CA ILE A 297 -31.38 -14.79 -69.15
C ILE A 297 -31.03 -13.30 -68.97
N GLU A 298 -31.49 -12.42 -69.86
CA GLU A 298 -31.29 -10.98 -69.73
C GLU A 298 -32.02 -10.38 -68.51
N HIS A 299 -33.20 -10.90 -68.14
CA HIS A 299 -33.92 -10.47 -66.92
C HIS A 299 -33.16 -10.92 -65.66
N THR A 300 -32.83 -12.20 -65.56
CA THR A 300 -32.16 -12.78 -64.39
C THR A 300 -30.75 -12.24 -64.18
N THR A 301 -30.00 -11.92 -65.24
CA THR A 301 -28.70 -11.25 -65.13
C THR A 301 -28.80 -9.77 -64.71
N ARG A 302 -29.85 -9.05 -65.15
CA ARG A 302 -30.16 -7.70 -64.64
C ARG A 302 -30.61 -7.70 -63.18
N GLU A 303 -31.38 -8.69 -62.74
CA GLU A 303 -31.73 -8.86 -61.32
C GLU A 303 -30.54 -9.26 -60.45
N LEU A 304 -29.68 -10.18 -60.91
CA LEU A 304 -28.45 -10.54 -60.19
C LEU A 304 -27.50 -9.34 -60.05
N SER A 305 -27.30 -8.55 -61.11
CA SER A 305 -26.42 -7.37 -61.08
C SER A 305 -26.99 -6.17 -60.30
N THR A 306 -28.28 -6.17 -59.94
CA THR A 306 -28.91 -5.14 -59.10
C THR A 306 -29.14 -5.56 -57.65
N LYS A 307 -29.39 -6.86 -57.39
CA LYS A 307 -29.58 -7.41 -56.03
C LYS A 307 -28.28 -7.91 -55.38
N SER A 308 -27.21 -8.14 -56.13
CA SER A 308 -25.96 -8.72 -55.61
C SER A 308 -24.89 -7.67 -55.27
N ASN A 309 -24.43 -7.70 -54.01
CA ASN A 309 -23.03 -7.49 -53.62
C ASN A 309 -22.37 -6.10 -53.79
N LYS A 310 -23.11 -4.99 -53.95
CA LYS A 310 -22.51 -3.63 -54.00
C LYS A 310 -22.74 -2.68 -52.81
N HIS A 311 -23.61 -3.03 -51.86
CA HIS A 311 -23.81 -2.22 -50.64
C HIS A 311 -23.48 -2.97 -49.35
N GLN A 312 -23.90 -4.23 -49.18
CA GLN A 312 -23.54 -5.02 -47.98
C GLN A 312 -22.03 -5.30 -47.89
N ILE A 313 -21.38 -5.74 -48.99
CA ILE A 313 -19.92 -5.94 -48.99
C ILE A 313 -19.15 -4.62 -48.71
N GLN A 314 -19.74 -3.47 -49.02
CA GLN A 314 -19.15 -2.16 -48.72
C GLN A 314 -19.31 -1.82 -47.23
N SER A 315 -20.52 -1.96 -46.66
CA SER A 315 -20.76 -1.71 -45.22
C SER A 315 -19.95 -2.61 -44.32
N ASP A 316 -19.88 -3.90 -44.66
CA ASP A 316 -19.29 -4.91 -43.80
C ASP A 316 -17.76 -4.76 -43.80
N LYS A 317 -17.18 -4.29 -44.90
CA LYS A 317 -15.77 -3.91 -44.97
C LYS A 317 -15.47 -2.63 -44.19
N ASP A 318 -16.29 -1.59 -44.34
CA ASP A 318 -16.14 -0.33 -43.59
C ASP A 318 -16.32 -0.54 -42.06
N VAL A 319 -17.04 -1.59 -41.64
CA VAL A 319 -17.14 -2.04 -40.25
C VAL A 319 -15.90 -2.85 -39.83
N TYR A 320 -15.44 -3.77 -40.68
CA TYR A 320 -14.25 -4.59 -40.40
C TYR A 320 -12.99 -3.74 -40.24
N ASP A 321 -12.77 -2.77 -41.14
CA ASP A 321 -11.60 -1.88 -41.10
C ASP A 321 -11.62 -0.95 -39.86
N LYS A 322 -12.82 -0.57 -39.36
CA LYS A 322 -12.96 0.14 -38.06
C LYS A 322 -12.62 -0.74 -36.87
N ILE A 323 -13.20 -1.94 -36.79
CA ILE A 323 -12.91 -2.90 -35.70
C ILE A 323 -11.41 -3.23 -35.67
N ARG A 324 -10.79 -3.37 -36.85
CA ARG A 324 -9.35 -3.60 -36.98
C ARG A 324 -8.52 -2.41 -36.47
N HIS A 325 -8.95 -1.18 -36.75
CA HIS A 325 -8.31 0.03 -36.22
C HIS A 325 -8.48 0.19 -34.70
N ASP A 326 -9.67 -0.09 -34.17
CA ASP A 326 -9.92 -0.08 -32.71
C ASP A 326 -9.05 -1.12 -31.98
N ILE A 327 -8.87 -2.32 -32.57
CA ILE A 327 -7.96 -3.35 -32.03
C ILE A 327 -6.50 -2.87 -32.09
N GLU A 328 -6.06 -2.25 -33.18
CA GLU A 328 -4.70 -1.68 -33.28
C GLU A 328 -4.48 -0.57 -32.24
N LEU A 329 -5.47 0.30 -32.01
CA LEU A 329 -5.43 1.33 -30.96
C LEU A 329 -5.37 0.74 -29.55
N ARG A 330 -6.23 -0.23 -29.21
CA ARG A 330 -6.21 -0.87 -27.87
C ARG A 330 -4.94 -1.70 -27.63
N ASN A 331 -4.33 -2.27 -28.68
CA ASN A 331 -3.02 -2.90 -28.56
C ASN A 331 -1.91 -1.87 -28.32
N MET A 332 -1.95 -0.68 -28.94
CA MET A 332 -1.01 0.41 -28.64
C MET A 332 -1.17 0.95 -27.21
N GLU A 333 -2.41 1.10 -26.72
CA GLU A 333 -2.67 1.47 -25.32
C GLU A 333 -2.18 0.39 -24.34
N MET A 334 -2.42 -0.90 -24.62
CA MET A 334 -1.87 -2.02 -23.83
C MET A 334 -0.34 -1.97 -23.80
N GLU A 335 0.31 -1.73 -24.94
CA GLU A 335 1.76 -1.58 -25.04
C GLU A 335 2.31 -0.32 -24.35
N GLN A 336 1.50 0.72 -24.17
CA GLN A 336 1.87 1.92 -23.40
C GLN A 336 1.72 1.66 -21.90
N LEU A 337 0.55 1.18 -21.47
CA LEU A 337 0.27 0.80 -20.08
C LEU A 337 1.24 -0.25 -19.56
N GLN A 338 1.67 -1.21 -20.39
CA GLN A 338 2.65 -2.21 -19.98
C GLN A 338 4.07 -1.64 -19.89
N LYS A 339 4.45 -0.66 -20.73
CA LYS A 339 5.72 0.06 -20.56
C LYS A 339 5.70 0.97 -19.32
N GLU A 340 4.57 1.62 -19.05
CA GLU A 340 4.35 2.37 -17.80
C GLU A 340 4.40 1.45 -16.57
N LEU A 341 3.97 0.19 -16.69
CA LEU A 341 4.10 -0.81 -15.64
C LEU A 341 5.56 -1.30 -15.47
N ASP A 342 6.26 -1.56 -16.58
CA ASP A 342 7.66 -2.02 -16.58
C ASP A 342 8.66 -0.91 -16.16
N GLU A 343 8.32 0.37 -16.34
CA GLU A 343 9.06 1.52 -15.79
C GLU A 343 8.91 1.66 -14.27
N ILE A 344 7.86 1.06 -13.68
CA ILE A 344 7.68 0.99 -12.23
C ILE A 344 8.42 -0.25 -11.71
N ASP A 345 9.57 -0.03 -11.04
CA ASP A 345 10.42 -1.04 -10.38
C ASP A 345 9.73 -1.69 -9.14
N PHE A 346 8.56 -2.27 -9.35
CA PHE A 346 7.73 -2.96 -8.39
C PHE A 346 7.74 -4.47 -8.66
N SER A 347 8.41 -5.21 -7.78
CA SER A 347 8.29 -6.66 -7.70
C SER A 347 7.56 -7.04 -6.41
N ASP A 348 6.53 -7.90 -6.52
CA ASP A 348 5.75 -8.39 -5.38
C ASP A 348 6.65 -9.05 -4.32
N GLU A 349 7.71 -9.74 -4.75
CA GLU A 349 8.70 -10.37 -3.86
C GLU A 349 9.37 -9.32 -2.95
N ARG A 350 9.93 -8.26 -3.53
CA ARG A 350 10.57 -7.15 -2.80
C ARG A 350 9.57 -6.38 -1.95
N TYR A 351 8.32 -6.25 -2.40
CA TYR A 351 7.25 -5.60 -1.65
C TYR A 351 6.87 -6.40 -0.39
N GLU A 352 6.75 -7.72 -0.48
CA GLU A 352 6.49 -8.59 0.68
C GLU A 352 7.73 -8.78 1.57
N GLU A 353 8.96 -8.76 1.05
CA GLU A 353 10.18 -8.65 1.86
C GLU A 353 10.15 -7.37 2.73
N ILE A 354 9.90 -6.21 2.12
CA ILE A 354 9.82 -4.92 2.81
C ILE A 354 8.67 -4.93 3.84
N ARG A 355 7.52 -5.55 3.54
CA ARG A 355 6.43 -5.73 4.52
C ARG A 355 6.85 -6.60 5.71
N GLN A 356 7.49 -7.73 5.47
CA GLN A 356 7.98 -8.62 6.51
C GLN A 356 9.01 -7.93 7.41
N ASP A 357 9.90 -7.12 6.83
CA ASP A 357 10.88 -6.34 7.60
C ASP A 357 10.25 -5.17 8.35
N ILE A 358 9.24 -4.49 7.81
CA ILE A 358 8.44 -3.51 8.56
C ILE A 358 7.76 -4.16 9.78
N VAL A 359 7.23 -5.38 9.64
CA VAL A 359 6.63 -6.13 10.76
C VAL A 359 7.69 -6.56 11.78
N ARG A 360 8.85 -7.04 11.31
CA ARG A 360 10.00 -7.45 12.15
C ARG A 360 10.55 -6.27 12.96
N LEU A 361 10.88 -5.16 12.29
CA LEU A 361 11.41 -3.95 12.92
C LEU A 361 10.42 -3.32 13.90
N LYS A 362 9.11 -3.34 13.62
CA LYS A 362 8.08 -2.89 14.60
C LYS A 362 8.06 -3.77 15.85
N LYS A 363 8.15 -5.09 15.69
CA LYS A 363 8.21 -6.05 16.81
C LYS A 363 9.49 -5.85 17.64
N ASP A 364 10.63 -5.70 16.98
CA ASP A 364 11.92 -5.52 17.66
C ASP A 364 12.02 -4.14 18.34
N SER A 365 11.46 -3.08 17.74
CA SER A 365 11.32 -1.77 18.37
C SER A 365 10.48 -1.85 19.64
N LEU A 366 9.33 -2.54 19.63
CA LEU A 366 8.49 -2.72 20.81
C LEU A 366 9.20 -3.53 21.92
N LEU A 367 9.94 -4.59 21.54
CA LEU A 367 10.76 -5.36 22.48
C LEU A 367 11.94 -4.57 23.07
N LEU A 368 12.50 -3.62 22.31
CA LEU A 368 13.52 -2.68 22.78
C LEU A 368 12.93 -1.61 23.70
N GLU A 369 11.78 -1.03 23.35
CA GLU A 369 11.05 -0.11 24.22
C GLU A 369 10.68 -0.76 25.56
N ASP A 370 10.22 -2.01 25.56
CA ASP A 370 9.93 -2.74 26.81
C ASP A 370 11.19 -2.97 27.65
N LYS A 371 12.34 -3.33 27.04
CA LYS A 371 13.63 -3.44 27.76
C LYS A 371 14.07 -2.09 28.34
N ILE A 372 13.89 -1.00 27.60
CA ILE A 372 14.17 0.38 28.05
C ILE A 372 13.23 0.75 29.20
N ASN A 373 11.94 0.45 29.10
CA ASN A 373 10.95 0.76 30.12
C ASN A 373 11.12 -0.08 31.39
N GLN A 374 11.49 -1.37 31.28
CA GLN A 374 11.91 -2.19 32.41
C GLN A 374 13.16 -1.61 33.11
N SER A 375 14.13 -1.12 32.33
CA SER A 375 15.35 -0.49 32.87
C SER A 375 15.05 0.84 33.58
N ARG A 376 14.19 1.68 32.99
CA ARG A 376 13.66 2.92 33.61
C ARG A 376 12.88 2.64 34.91
N ARG A 377 12.13 1.53 34.99
CA ARG A 377 11.45 1.09 36.23
C ARG A 377 12.42 0.72 37.35
N LYS A 378 13.60 0.15 37.03
CA LYS A 378 14.65 -0.17 38.02
C LYS A 378 15.31 1.09 38.60
N VAL A 379 15.47 2.14 37.80
CA VAL A 379 16.09 3.41 38.23
C VAL A 379 15.22 4.60 37.78
N PRO A 380 14.09 4.90 38.45
CA PRO A 380 13.17 5.95 38.01
C PRO A 380 13.82 7.34 37.87
N ARG A 381 14.85 7.61 38.69
CA ARG A 381 15.59 8.88 38.69
C ARG A 381 16.46 9.10 37.44
N SER A 382 16.71 8.09 36.60
CA SER A 382 17.44 8.28 35.34
C SER A 382 16.60 8.98 34.26
N GLN A 383 15.27 9.05 34.44
CA GLN A 383 14.40 9.85 33.59
C GLN A 383 14.20 11.25 34.18
N PHE A 384 14.28 12.27 33.34
CA PHE A 384 13.68 13.59 33.55
C PHE A 384 12.56 13.76 32.51
N LYS A 385 11.47 14.41 32.89
CA LYS A 385 10.38 14.80 31.99
C LYS A 385 10.19 16.31 32.12
N CYS A 386 10.49 17.05 31.07
CA CYS A 386 10.19 18.48 31.04
C CYS A 386 8.66 18.67 31.06
N PRO A 387 8.09 19.60 31.84
CA PRO A 387 6.67 19.92 31.77
C PRO A 387 6.31 20.53 30.41
N ASN A 388 5.21 20.10 29.78
CA ASN A 388 4.75 20.54 28.46
C ASN A 388 4.30 22.04 28.37
N ALA A 389 4.74 22.90 29.28
CA ALA A 389 4.25 24.27 29.49
C ALA A 389 5.39 25.26 29.77
N THR A 390 6.50 25.11 29.05
CA THR A 390 7.71 25.95 29.10
C THR A 390 8.01 26.49 27.71
N ASN A 391 8.42 27.75 27.60
CA ASN A 391 8.87 28.34 26.32
C ASN A 391 10.35 28.02 26.04
N ILE A 392 10.84 26.89 26.57
CA ILE A 392 12.23 26.45 26.53
C ILE A 392 12.39 25.53 25.33
N GLU A 393 13.35 25.84 24.47
CA GLU A 393 13.74 24.97 23.35
C GLU A 393 14.23 23.61 23.88
N PRO A 394 13.76 22.46 23.37
CA PRO A 394 14.14 21.15 23.87
C PRO A 394 15.65 20.91 23.91
N GLU A 395 16.36 21.48 22.94
CA GLU A 395 17.82 21.40 22.75
C GLU A 395 18.61 22.07 23.90
N SER A 396 18.00 23.02 24.64
CA SER A 396 18.61 23.61 25.84
C SER A 396 18.66 22.69 27.06
N ILE A 397 18.08 21.48 26.98
CA ILE A 397 18.04 20.49 28.08
C ILE A 397 18.73 19.19 27.63
N TYR A 398 20.06 19.16 27.74
CA TYR A 398 20.90 18.00 27.42
C TYR A 398 20.46 16.71 28.15
N GLY A 399 19.95 16.81 29.37
CA GLY A 399 19.30 15.70 30.08
C GLY A 399 20.02 15.23 31.35
N VAL A 400 19.73 14.01 31.80
CA VAL A 400 20.20 13.48 33.10
C VAL A 400 21.64 12.96 32.98
N VAL A 401 22.52 13.36 33.91
CA VAL A 401 23.96 13.05 33.89
C VAL A 401 24.27 11.55 33.66
N CYS A 402 23.53 10.63 34.30
CA CYS A 402 23.72 9.18 34.14
C CYS A 402 23.48 8.63 32.72
N ASN A 403 22.89 9.41 31.82
CA ASN A 403 22.63 9.01 30.43
C ASN A 403 23.60 9.69 29.44
N LEU A 404 24.51 10.55 29.93
CA LEU A 404 25.35 11.45 29.14
C LEU A 404 26.85 11.12 29.19
N PHE A 405 27.20 9.97 29.76
CA PHE A 405 28.53 9.39 29.66
C PHE A 405 28.43 7.86 29.59
N THR A 406 29.46 7.24 29.02
CA THR A 406 29.65 5.77 29.03
C THR A 406 30.87 5.43 29.87
N ILE A 407 30.91 4.23 30.44
CA ILE A 407 32.00 3.78 31.32
C ILE A 407 32.94 2.86 30.53
N ASN A 408 34.22 3.19 30.54
CA ASN A 408 35.27 2.35 29.98
C ASN A 408 35.49 1.17 30.96
N HIS A 409 35.41 -0.08 30.45
CA HIS A 409 35.47 -1.31 31.26
C HIS A 409 34.46 -1.34 32.44
N PRO A 410 33.14 -1.34 32.16
CA PRO A 410 32.10 -1.16 33.20
C PRO A 410 32.14 -2.24 34.28
N GLU A 411 32.49 -3.48 33.95
CA GLU A 411 32.61 -4.60 34.90
C GLU A 411 33.61 -4.34 36.03
N GLN A 412 34.64 -3.53 35.78
CA GLN A 412 35.71 -3.23 36.74
C GLN A 412 35.53 -1.88 37.45
N HIS A 413 34.84 -0.92 36.82
CA HIS A 413 34.85 0.48 37.26
C HIS A 413 33.47 1.06 37.59
N ALA A 414 32.36 0.43 37.20
CA ALA A 414 31.02 0.99 37.39
C ALA A 414 30.69 1.27 38.86
N LEU A 415 30.97 0.35 39.78
CA LEU A 415 30.71 0.54 41.20
C LEU A 415 31.53 1.70 41.79
N ALA A 416 32.79 1.87 41.38
CA ALA A 416 33.63 2.97 41.84
C ALA A 416 33.09 4.32 41.36
N ILE A 417 32.72 4.42 40.08
CA ILE A 417 32.13 5.63 39.48
C ILE A 417 30.77 5.94 40.11
N GLU A 418 29.93 4.93 40.38
CA GLU A 418 28.67 5.10 41.12
C GLU A 418 28.89 5.72 42.50
N LYS A 419 29.90 5.26 43.27
CA LYS A 419 30.22 5.84 44.59
C LYS A 419 30.83 7.23 44.51
N VAL A 420 31.63 7.54 43.48
CA VAL A 420 32.21 8.88 43.28
C VAL A 420 31.16 9.92 42.88
N CYS A 421 30.29 9.60 41.92
CA CYS A 421 29.25 10.52 41.46
C CYS A 421 28.05 10.58 42.42
N GLY A 422 27.69 9.44 43.03
CA GLY A 422 26.61 9.34 44.02
C GLY A 422 25.30 9.98 43.54
N GLY A 423 24.73 10.86 44.37
CA GLY A 423 23.50 11.57 44.04
C GLY A 423 23.56 12.47 42.80
N ARG A 424 24.77 12.90 42.36
CA ARG A 424 24.93 13.80 41.21
C ARG A 424 24.57 13.15 39.88
N LEU A 425 24.56 11.81 39.81
CA LEU A 425 24.11 11.04 38.65
C LEU A 425 22.69 11.40 38.17
N PHE A 426 21.84 11.90 39.08
CA PHE A 426 20.44 12.22 38.80
C PHE A 426 20.17 13.72 38.59
N ASN A 427 21.24 14.53 38.52
CA ASN A 427 21.19 15.94 38.13
C ASN A 427 20.88 16.05 36.63
N VAL A 428 20.36 17.21 36.21
CA VAL A 428 20.03 17.51 34.81
C VAL A 428 20.97 18.59 34.29
N ILE A 429 21.68 18.35 33.18
CA ILE A 429 22.48 19.36 32.50
C ILE A 429 21.57 20.22 31.62
N VAL A 430 21.77 21.54 31.67
CA VAL A 430 21.08 22.54 30.86
C VAL A 430 22.09 23.53 30.27
N SER A 431 21.74 24.19 29.17
CA SER A 431 22.59 25.20 28.50
C SER A 431 22.93 26.36 29.45
N ASN A 432 21.90 27.06 29.92
CA ASN A 432 22.01 28.27 30.71
C ASN A 432 21.35 28.16 32.09
N ASP A 433 21.84 28.97 33.03
CA ASP A 433 21.26 29.19 34.34
C ASP A 433 19.82 29.71 34.28
N GLU A 434 19.49 30.57 33.33
CA GLU A 434 18.13 31.08 33.11
C GLU A 434 17.13 29.94 32.92
N VAL A 435 17.44 29.01 32.01
CA VAL A 435 16.69 27.76 31.75
C VAL A 435 16.55 26.93 33.02
N GLY A 436 17.64 26.78 33.78
CA GLY A 436 17.61 26.14 35.10
C GLY A 436 16.65 26.81 36.08
N THR A 437 16.60 28.15 36.12
CA THR A 437 15.64 28.86 36.98
C THR A 437 14.21 28.79 36.49
N GLU A 438 13.94 28.78 35.18
CA GLU A 438 12.57 28.62 34.67
C GLU A 438 12.03 27.22 35.02
N LEU A 439 12.83 26.17 34.82
CA LEU A 439 12.46 24.80 35.21
C LEU A 439 12.17 24.68 36.71
N ILE A 440 12.91 25.40 37.57
CA ILE A 440 12.68 25.44 39.04
C ILE A 440 11.44 26.29 39.40
N LYS A 441 11.14 27.37 38.67
CA LYS A 441 9.97 28.24 38.89
C LYS A 441 8.64 27.54 38.52
N LYS A 442 8.67 26.53 37.66
CA LYS A 442 7.53 25.64 37.38
C LYS A 442 7.46 24.57 38.48
N ASN A 443 6.26 24.18 38.90
CA ASN A 443 6.08 23.13 39.91
C ASN A 443 6.49 21.75 39.36
N LEU A 444 7.76 21.38 39.55
CA LEU A 444 8.28 20.05 39.25
C LEU A 444 7.75 19.02 40.27
N ASN A 445 7.33 17.86 39.79
CA ASN A 445 6.85 16.75 40.64
C ASN A 445 7.95 16.13 41.53
N GLU A 446 9.22 16.43 41.25
CA GLU A 446 10.38 15.93 41.98
C GLU A 446 11.40 17.04 42.22
N ARG A 447 12.05 17.03 43.39
CA ARG A 447 13.23 17.87 43.65
C ARG A 447 14.41 17.38 42.79
N ARG A 448 14.79 18.16 41.79
CA ARG A 448 15.97 17.94 40.94
C ARG A 448 16.96 19.10 41.07
N THR A 449 18.23 18.81 40.80
CA THR A 449 19.31 19.81 40.70
C THR A 449 19.71 19.96 39.25
N PHE A 450 19.74 21.20 38.78
CA PHE A 450 20.14 21.54 37.42
C PHE A 450 21.59 22.04 37.40
N LEU A 451 22.35 21.64 36.38
CA LEU A 451 23.75 21.98 36.16
C LEU A 451 23.86 22.83 34.89
N PRO A 452 23.86 24.16 34.99
CA PRO A 452 23.96 25.05 33.84
C PRO A 452 25.40 25.16 33.33
N LEU A 453 25.63 24.77 32.08
CA LEU A 453 26.96 24.75 31.45
C LEU A 453 27.64 26.13 31.49
N ASN A 454 26.87 27.21 31.41
CA ASN A 454 27.39 28.59 31.43
C ASN A 454 27.95 29.07 32.80
N ARG A 455 27.61 28.41 33.92
CA ARG A 455 28.10 28.79 35.27
C ARG A 455 28.95 27.72 35.97
N ILE A 456 28.87 26.44 35.57
CA ILE A 456 29.63 25.38 36.25
C ILE A 456 31.10 25.37 35.80
N MET A 457 32.00 25.57 36.76
CA MET A 457 33.44 25.38 36.59
C MET A 457 33.87 24.15 37.38
N GLY A 458 33.99 23.01 36.68
CA GLY A 458 34.61 21.82 37.25
C GLY A 458 36.12 21.99 37.43
N LYS A 459 36.68 21.37 38.46
CA LYS A 459 38.09 21.57 38.85
C LYS A 459 39.02 20.69 38.01
N ASP A 460 40.13 21.26 37.54
CA ASP A 460 41.16 20.48 36.84
C ASP A 460 41.87 19.47 37.76
N THR A 461 42.23 18.34 37.17
CA THR A 461 42.89 17.21 37.82
C THR A 461 44.37 17.52 38.09
N ASP A 462 44.82 17.33 39.33
CA ASP A 462 46.23 17.60 39.67
C ASP A 462 47.14 16.45 39.21
N ILE A 463 47.82 16.69 38.10
CA ILE A 463 48.82 15.80 37.50
C ILE A 463 49.96 15.47 38.50
N LYS A 464 50.26 16.34 39.48
CA LYS A 464 51.28 16.07 40.51
C LYS A 464 50.77 15.05 41.53
N ALA A 465 49.57 15.25 42.07
CA ALA A 465 48.93 14.30 42.97
C ALA A 465 48.74 12.91 42.33
N LEU A 466 48.34 12.86 41.05
CA LEU A 466 48.23 11.60 40.32
C LEU A 466 49.57 10.87 40.21
N ARG A 467 50.64 11.57 39.82
CA ARG A 467 51.99 10.97 39.69
C ARG A 467 52.53 10.43 41.02
N LEU A 468 52.23 11.10 42.14
CA LEU A 468 52.59 10.60 43.47
C LEU A 468 51.80 9.33 43.84
N ALA A 469 50.50 9.26 43.50
CA ALA A 469 49.70 8.07 43.72
C ALA A 469 50.09 6.90 42.79
N GLU A 470 50.41 7.17 41.52
CA GLU A 470 50.99 6.20 40.58
C GLU A 470 52.31 5.60 41.11
N GLN A 471 53.14 6.39 41.79
CA GLN A 471 54.39 5.92 42.42
C GLN A 471 54.15 5.05 43.66
N LEU A 472 53.08 5.28 44.41
CA LEU A 472 52.77 4.54 45.64
C LEU A 472 52.04 3.22 45.39
N VAL A 473 51.12 3.17 44.42
CA VAL A 473 50.22 2.03 44.20
C VAL A 473 50.36 1.39 42.81
N GLY A 474 51.11 2.01 41.90
CA GLY A 474 51.31 1.54 40.53
C GLY A 474 50.31 2.11 39.52
N LYS A 475 50.75 2.32 38.28
CA LYS A 475 50.02 3.06 37.23
C LYS A 475 48.67 2.48 36.82
N GLY A 476 48.47 1.17 36.93
CA GLY A 476 47.18 0.52 36.61
C GLY A 476 46.17 0.51 37.77
N ASN A 477 46.57 0.95 38.96
CA ASN A 477 45.76 0.87 40.18
C ASN A 477 45.17 2.23 40.62
N VAL A 478 45.56 3.33 39.97
CA VAL A 478 45.09 4.69 40.29
C VAL A 478 44.77 5.46 39.01
N HIS A 479 43.49 5.83 38.87
CA HIS A 479 43.00 6.64 37.77
C HIS A 479 42.00 7.69 38.29
N TYR A 480 41.97 8.87 37.67
CA TYR A 480 40.88 9.82 37.91
C TYR A 480 39.59 9.31 37.25
N ALA A 481 38.45 9.44 37.94
CA ALA A 481 37.15 8.96 37.44
C ALA A 481 36.80 9.53 36.04
N ILE A 482 37.16 10.79 35.77
CA ILE A 482 36.94 11.43 34.46
C ILE A 482 37.72 10.78 33.30
N ASN A 483 38.80 10.04 33.58
CA ASN A 483 39.56 9.29 32.57
C ASN A 483 38.95 7.89 32.30
N LEU A 484 38.05 7.42 33.17
CA LEU A 484 37.36 6.13 33.06
C LEU A 484 35.98 6.25 32.40
N VAL A 485 35.60 7.44 31.97
CA VAL A 485 34.32 7.73 31.31
C VAL A 485 34.52 8.44 29.97
N SER A 486 33.67 8.13 29.01
CA SER A 486 33.67 8.72 27.66
C SER A 486 32.38 9.50 27.46
N PHE A 487 32.50 10.78 27.09
CA PHE A 487 31.42 11.78 27.04
C PHE A 487 31.73 12.87 26.02
N ASP A 488 30.71 13.60 25.58
CA ASP A 488 30.86 14.66 24.57
C ASP A 488 31.59 15.90 25.12
N ASN A 489 32.47 16.48 24.29
CA ASN A 489 33.40 17.54 24.74
C ASN A 489 32.70 18.84 25.20
N GLU A 490 31.43 19.06 24.81
CA GLU A 490 30.59 20.15 25.33
C GLU A 490 30.25 19.98 26.82
N LEU A 491 30.04 18.74 27.27
CA LEU A 491 29.66 18.40 28.65
C LEU A 491 30.85 18.37 29.62
N LYS A 492 32.06 18.64 29.13
CA LYS A 492 33.33 18.56 29.87
C LYS A 492 33.37 19.38 31.16
N ASN A 493 32.71 20.54 31.19
CA ASN A 493 32.62 21.35 32.41
C ASN A 493 31.69 20.74 33.46
N ALA A 494 30.64 20.01 33.04
CA ALA A 494 29.76 19.25 33.93
C ALA A 494 30.44 17.97 34.46
N MET A 495 31.15 17.24 33.59
CA MET A 495 31.82 15.99 33.99
C MET A 495 33.05 16.20 34.89
N LYS A 496 33.59 17.43 34.95
CA LYS A 496 34.63 17.85 35.91
C LYS A 496 34.10 18.34 37.28
N TYR A 497 32.78 18.48 37.45
CA TYR A 497 32.18 19.23 38.58
C TYR A 497 31.76 18.33 39.76
#